data_AF-A0A378WN79-F1
#
_entry.id   AF-A0A378WN79-F1
#
_cell.length_a   1.000
_cell.length_b   1.000
_cell.length_c   1.000
_cell.angle_alpha   90.00
_cell.angle_beta   90.00
_cell.angle_gamma   90.00
#
_symmetry.space_group_name_H-M   'P 1'
#
loop_
_entity.id
_entity.type
_entity.pdbx_description
1 polymer ?
#
loop_
_entity_poly.entity_id
_entity_poly.type
_entity_poly.pdbx_seq_one_letter_code
_entity_poly.pdbx_strand_id
1 'polypeptide(L)'
;MTTKADTSALPPVRARASTAPIARADRIPAGGLTIGRTSDNQIVVNDPLASRRHARLIKSGEGLVLEDVGSANGTFVNGRREQRVALRERDIVTIGNVDFVVQEGTLKHRKKPVTEQGLSVHGVGFVVEGNKQLLVDVNMQAGRGTLTALIGPSGAGKSTLSKLIAGTTHPSAGVVTFEGRNLHAEYEAMRSRIGMVPQDDVLHRQLTVRQALGFAAELRLPPDSSKADRQQVIDGVLKELSLTEHADTRVDRLSGGQRKRASVALELLTGPALLLLDEPTSGLDPALDRQVMTMLRELADAGRTVIVVTHSVACLDMCDQVLLLAPGGKTAFCGHPAGSATFSGPAIGRRSSRGSPPNPIAPSRTTGPGRRRCHRHRRRCRAV
;
A
#
# COMPACT_ATOMS: atom_id res chain seq x y z
N MET A 1 26.37 16.34 -26.83
CA MET A 1 26.64 14.93 -27.15
C MET A 1 26.03 14.08 -26.06
N THR A 2 24.83 13.55 -26.32
CA THR A 2 24.01 12.80 -25.35
C THR A 2 24.40 11.32 -25.41
N THR A 3 25.25 10.90 -24.48
CA THR A 3 25.52 9.49 -24.23
C THR A 3 24.28 8.86 -23.62
N LYS A 4 23.67 7.90 -24.31
CA LYS A 4 22.58 7.07 -23.78
C LYS A 4 23.06 6.41 -22.49
N ALA A 5 22.31 6.59 -21.40
CA ALA A 5 22.56 5.94 -20.13
C ALA A 5 22.46 4.41 -20.31
N ASP A 6 23.51 3.71 -19.90
CA ASP A 6 23.62 2.26 -19.90
C ASP A 6 22.66 1.66 -18.86
N THR A 7 21.64 0.95 -19.33
CA THR A 7 20.56 0.35 -18.53
C THR A 7 20.96 -0.94 -17.80
N SER A 8 22.23 -1.33 -17.81
CA SER A 8 22.71 -2.62 -17.24
C SER A 8 22.82 -2.68 -15.71
N ALA A 9 22.62 -1.57 -14.98
CA ALA A 9 22.85 -1.50 -13.53
C ALA A 9 21.67 -0.92 -12.72
N LEU A 10 20.43 -1.13 -13.15
CA LEU A 10 19.25 -0.96 -12.29
C LEU A 10 18.96 -2.30 -11.59
N PRO A 11 18.52 -2.34 -10.31
CA PRO A 11 17.88 -3.55 -9.80
C PRO A 11 16.75 -3.90 -10.78
N PRO A 12 16.64 -5.16 -11.23
CA PRO A 12 15.78 -5.48 -12.34
C PRO A 12 14.36 -5.07 -11.99
N VAL A 13 13.77 -4.17 -12.79
CA VAL A 13 12.32 -4.12 -12.95
C VAL A 13 11.92 -5.57 -13.17
N ARG A 14 11.19 -6.16 -12.20
CA ARG A 14 10.95 -7.62 -12.11
C ARG A 14 10.78 -8.20 -13.50
N ALA A 15 11.77 -8.98 -13.96
CA ALA A 15 11.72 -9.61 -15.26
C ALA A 15 10.39 -10.37 -15.37
N ARG A 16 9.69 -10.24 -16.51
CA ARG A 16 8.46 -11.00 -16.78
C ARG A 16 8.73 -12.47 -16.46
N ALA A 17 8.09 -12.99 -15.43
CA ALA A 17 8.25 -14.38 -15.02
C ALA A 17 7.93 -15.28 -16.22
N SER A 18 8.89 -16.15 -16.59
CA SER A 18 8.73 -17.13 -17.65
C SER A 18 7.50 -17.99 -17.38
N THR A 19 6.74 -18.30 -18.44
CA THR A 19 5.52 -19.10 -18.37
C THR A 19 5.80 -20.60 -18.45
N ALA A 20 7.06 -21.00 -18.60
CA ALA A 20 7.47 -22.39 -18.64
C ALA A 20 7.31 -23.03 -17.24
N PRO A 21 6.98 -24.34 -17.16
CA PRO A 21 6.97 -25.05 -15.90
C PRO A 21 8.37 -25.02 -15.28
N ILE A 22 8.43 -24.64 -14.00
CA ILE A 22 9.70 -24.50 -13.26
C ILE A 22 10.20 -25.89 -12.85
N ALA A 23 9.26 -26.77 -12.47
CA ALA A 23 9.54 -28.17 -12.16
C ALA A 23 8.32 -29.03 -12.49
N ARG A 24 8.56 -30.26 -12.98
CA ARG A 24 7.51 -31.26 -13.19
C ARG A 24 7.76 -32.48 -12.32
N ALA A 25 6.73 -33.01 -11.66
CA ALA A 25 6.85 -34.14 -10.73
C ALA A 25 7.49 -35.40 -11.33
N ASP A 26 7.26 -35.66 -12.62
CA ASP A 26 7.85 -36.78 -13.37
C ASP A 26 9.36 -36.62 -13.65
N ARG A 27 9.89 -35.40 -13.55
CA ARG A 27 11.30 -35.05 -13.84
C ARG A 27 12.10 -34.63 -12.60
N ILE A 28 11.55 -34.81 -11.39
CA ILE A 28 12.27 -34.51 -10.15
C ILE A 28 13.26 -35.65 -9.86
N PRO A 29 14.57 -35.36 -9.72
CA PRO A 29 15.57 -36.36 -9.35
C PRO A 29 15.29 -36.98 -7.97
N ALA A 30 15.85 -38.15 -7.68
CA ALA A 30 15.70 -38.80 -6.37
C ALA A 30 16.13 -37.91 -5.19
N GLY A 31 17.09 -37.00 -5.40
CA GLY A 31 17.55 -36.02 -4.41
C GLY A 31 16.66 -34.77 -4.27
N GLY A 32 15.59 -34.65 -5.06
CA GLY A 32 14.74 -33.46 -5.14
C GLY A 32 15.37 -32.32 -5.94
N LEU A 33 14.63 -31.21 -6.05
CA LEU A 33 15.09 -29.94 -6.56
C LEU A 33 15.21 -28.94 -5.42
N THR A 34 16.32 -28.21 -5.36
CA THR A 34 16.51 -27.15 -4.37
C THR A 34 15.91 -25.85 -4.85
N ILE A 35 15.29 -25.13 -3.91
CA ILE A 35 14.65 -23.83 -4.10
C ILE A 35 15.36 -22.82 -3.21
N GLY A 36 15.78 -21.69 -3.76
CA GLY A 36 16.44 -20.65 -2.97
C GLY A 36 16.83 -19.42 -3.77
N ARG A 37 17.38 -18.41 -3.10
CA ARG A 37 17.69 -17.11 -3.71
C ARG A 37 18.86 -17.14 -4.68
N THR A 38 19.83 -18.02 -4.43
CA THR A 38 21.10 -18.04 -5.14
C THR A 38 21.08 -18.99 -6.34
N SER A 39 21.98 -18.75 -7.30
CA SER A 39 22.02 -19.46 -8.59
C SER A 39 22.49 -20.92 -8.51
N ASP A 40 22.97 -21.36 -7.35
CA ASP A 40 23.28 -22.77 -7.07
C ASP A 40 22.03 -23.64 -6.83
N ASN A 41 20.84 -23.02 -6.72
CA ASN A 41 19.58 -23.73 -6.67
C ASN A 41 19.06 -24.07 -8.06
N GLN A 42 18.39 -25.21 -8.20
CA GLN A 42 17.71 -25.56 -9.46
C GLN A 42 16.49 -24.67 -9.71
N ILE A 43 15.84 -24.20 -8.65
CA ILE A 43 14.74 -23.22 -8.72
C ILE A 43 15.19 -21.95 -8.01
N VAL A 44 15.48 -20.92 -8.79
CA VAL A 44 15.97 -19.64 -8.27
C VAL A 44 14.80 -18.71 -7.96
N VAL A 45 14.71 -18.24 -6.72
CA VAL A 45 13.74 -17.25 -6.27
C VAL A 45 14.44 -15.90 -6.12
N ASN A 46 14.33 -15.04 -7.14
CA ASN A 46 14.95 -13.71 -7.12
C ASN A 46 14.17 -12.73 -6.23
N ASP A 47 14.23 -12.95 -4.91
CA ASP A 47 13.62 -12.11 -3.89
C ASP A 47 14.54 -12.02 -2.67
N PRO A 48 14.80 -10.82 -2.12
CA PRO A 48 15.73 -10.64 -1.01
C PRO A 48 15.29 -11.36 0.28
N LEU A 49 14.00 -11.69 0.43
CA LEU A 49 13.47 -12.37 1.61
C LEU A 49 13.54 -13.90 1.52
N ALA A 50 13.88 -14.45 0.36
CA ALA A 50 14.21 -15.85 0.25
C ALA A 50 15.63 -16.12 0.82
N SER A 51 15.77 -17.11 1.69
CA SER A 51 17.07 -17.69 2.04
C SER A 51 17.82 -18.19 0.80
N ARG A 52 19.16 -18.20 0.88
CA ARG A 52 20.06 -18.71 -0.17
C ARG A 52 19.67 -20.13 -0.57
N ARG A 53 19.43 -20.99 0.42
CA ARG A 53 18.76 -22.29 0.25
C ARG A 53 17.54 -22.30 1.15
N HIS A 54 16.36 -22.35 0.56
CA HIS A 54 15.10 -22.05 1.25
C HIS A 54 14.26 -23.30 1.49
N ALA A 55 14.03 -24.06 0.42
CA ALA A 55 13.21 -25.26 0.45
C ALA A 55 13.73 -26.30 -0.54
N ARG A 56 13.13 -27.47 -0.51
CA ARG A 56 13.37 -28.58 -1.43
C ARG A 56 12.04 -29.15 -1.90
N LEU A 57 11.93 -29.38 -3.20
CA LEU A 57 10.79 -30.03 -3.84
C LEU A 57 11.17 -31.47 -4.15
N ILE A 58 10.43 -32.42 -3.57
CA ILE A 58 10.71 -33.85 -3.63
C ILE A 58 9.52 -34.54 -4.31
N LYS A 59 9.78 -35.62 -5.04
CA LYS A 59 8.73 -36.50 -5.54
C LYS A 59 8.37 -37.52 -4.46
N SER A 60 7.10 -37.59 -4.09
CA SER A 60 6.53 -38.73 -3.35
C SER A 60 5.66 -39.55 -4.30
N GLY A 61 5.35 -40.81 -3.95
CA GLY A 61 4.66 -41.77 -4.82
C GLY A 61 3.42 -41.23 -5.54
N GLU A 62 2.69 -40.28 -4.92
CA GLU A 62 1.46 -39.70 -5.46
C GLU A 62 1.55 -38.20 -5.83
N GLY A 63 2.72 -37.54 -5.73
CA GLY A 63 2.79 -36.11 -6.04
C GLY A 63 4.05 -35.38 -5.59
N LEU A 64 3.91 -34.07 -5.42
CA LEU A 64 4.97 -33.17 -4.98
C LEU A 64 4.95 -33.05 -3.46
N VAL A 65 6.12 -33.13 -2.82
CA VAL A 65 6.30 -32.78 -1.41
C VAL A 65 7.24 -31.58 -1.34
N LEU A 66 6.84 -30.56 -0.62
CA LEU A 66 7.64 -29.40 -0.33
C LEU A 66 8.18 -29.51 1.09
N GLU A 67 9.48 -29.29 1.25
CA GLU A 67 10.17 -29.32 2.54
C GLU A 67 10.98 -28.03 2.71
N ASP A 68 10.67 -27.25 3.74
CA ASP A 68 11.48 -26.12 4.17
C ASP A 68 12.78 -26.64 4.79
N VAL A 69 13.94 -26.05 4.45
CA VAL A 69 15.26 -26.51 4.91
C VAL A 69 15.88 -25.58 5.96
N GLY A 70 15.04 -24.92 6.77
CA GLY A 70 15.45 -23.98 7.79
C GLY A 70 15.51 -22.54 7.28
N SER A 71 14.53 -22.16 6.46
CA SER A 71 14.49 -20.82 5.88
C SER A 71 14.21 -19.75 6.94
N ALA A 72 14.75 -18.55 6.71
CA ALA A 72 14.64 -17.44 7.67
C ALA A 72 13.21 -16.90 7.80
N ASN A 73 12.51 -16.79 6.67
CA ASN A 73 11.18 -16.20 6.60
C ASN A 73 10.05 -17.23 6.47
N GLY A 74 10.37 -18.51 6.30
CA GLY A 74 9.41 -19.59 6.15
C GLY A 74 8.94 -19.84 4.74
N THR A 75 8.56 -21.09 4.52
CA THR A 75 7.79 -21.56 3.39
C THR A 75 6.31 -21.64 3.77
N PHE A 76 5.43 -21.09 2.93
CA PHE A 76 3.99 -21.10 3.18
C PHE A 76 3.22 -21.84 2.11
N VAL A 77 2.17 -22.56 2.50
CA VAL A 77 1.20 -23.17 1.59
C VAL A 77 -0.21 -22.73 1.98
N ASN A 78 -0.92 -22.10 1.05
CA ASN A 78 -2.26 -21.52 1.28
C ASN A 78 -2.32 -20.62 2.53
N GLY A 79 -1.27 -19.81 2.73
CA GLY A 79 -1.15 -18.87 3.85
C GLY A 79 -0.65 -19.47 5.17
N ARG A 80 -0.50 -20.79 5.27
CA ARG A 80 0.00 -21.46 6.48
C ARG A 80 1.48 -21.78 6.34
N ARG A 81 2.26 -21.54 7.39
CA ARG A 81 3.67 -21.92 7.44
C ARG A 81 3.78 -23.44 7.54
N GLU A 82 4.56 -24.05 6.65
CA GLU A 82 4.71 -25.50 6.57
C GLU A 82 6.17 -25.90 6.58
N GLN A 83 6.54 -26.87 7.43
CA GLN A 83 7.89 -27.44 7.42
C GLN A 83 8.04 -28.50 6.33
N ARG A 84 7.02 -29.36 6.18
CA ARG A 84 6.98 -30.42 5.16
C ARG A 84 5.54 -30.76 4.84
N VAL A 85 5.16 -30.68 3.57
CA VAL A 85 3.77 -30.83 3.15
C VAL A 85 3.67 -31.48 1.77
N ALA A 86 2.71 -32.39 1.60
CA ALA A 86 2.34 -32.90 0.29
C ALA A 86 1.44 -31.89 -0.42
N LEU A 87 1.91 -31.37 -1.55
CA LEU A 87 1.19 -30.38 -2.32
C LEU A 87 0.09 -31.02 -3.17
N ARG A 88 -1.03 -30.34 -3.23
CA ARG A 88 -2.22 -30.69 -4.02
C ARG A 88 -2.38 -29.74 -5.19
N GLU A 89 -3.16 -30.16 -6.17
CA GLU A 89 -3.51 -29.30 -7.30
C GLU A 89 -4.16 -27.99 -6.82
N ARG A 90 -3.73 -26.86 -7.39
CA ARG A 90 -4.09 -25.47 -7.02
C ARG A 90 -3.52 -24.95 -5.70
N ASP A 91 -2.70 -25.71 -4.98
CA ASP A 91 -2.01 -25.17 -3.81
C ASP A 91 -1.13 -23.99 -4.20
N ILE A 92 -1.20 -22.91 -3.40
CA ILE A 92 -0.37 -21.73 -3.55
C ILE A 92 0.80 -21.84 -2.59
N VAL A 93 2.01 -21.89 -3.13
CA VAL A 93 3.26 -21.88 -2.34
C VAL A 93 3.83 -20.48 -2.36
N THR A 94 4.10 -19.89 -1.18
CA THR A 94 4.74 -18.58 -1.05
C THR A 94 6.12 -18.72 -0.42
N ILE A 95 7.14 -18.16 -1.10
CA ILE A 95 8.53 -18.06 -0.65
C ILE A 95 8.99 -16.61 -0.87
N GLY A 96 9.35 -15.90 0.20
CA GLY A 96 9.55 -14.44 0.14
C GLY A 96 8.28 -13.74 -0.39
N ASN A 97 8.43 -12.82 -1.35
CA ASN A 97 7.28 -12.20 -2.03
C ASN A 97 6.89 -12.88 -3.36
N VAL A 98 7.31 -14.13 -3.58
CA VAL A 98 7.02 -14.89 -4.80
C VAL A 98 5.98 -15.97 -4.52
N ASP A 99 4.96 -16.04 -5.38
CA ASP A 99 3.94 -17.07 -5.34
C ASP A 99 4.12 -18.07 -6.48
N PHE A 100 4.03 -19.34 -6.14
CA PHE A 100 3.95 -20.46 -7.05
C PHE A 100 2.58 -21.13 -6.91
N VAL A 101 2.17 -21.85 -7.94
CA VAL A 101 0.95 -22.65 -7.94
C VAL A 101 1.27 -24.05 -8.45
N VAL A 102 0.67 -25.06 -7.83
CA VAL A 102 0.69 -26.41 -8.36
C VAL A 102 -0.39 -26.54 -9.42
N GLN A 103 0.04 -26.86 -10.64
CA GLN A 103 -0.85 -27.09 -11.76
C GLN A 103 -0.36 -28.28 -12.58
N GLU A 104 -1.25 -29.24 -12.84
CA GLU A 104 -0.97 -30.46 -13.62
C GLU A 104 0.24 -31.24 -13.07
N GLY A 105 0.39 -31.31 -11.74
CA GLY A 105 1.53 -31.96 -11.10
C GLY A 105 2.87 -31.23 -11.32
N THR A 106 2.83 -29.95 -11.69
CA THR A 106 4.01 -29.10 -11.89
C THR A 106 3.94 -27.87 -11.00
N LEU A 107 5.10 -27.36 -10.57
CA LEU A 107 5.18 -26.08 -9.87
C LEU A 107 5.43 -24.98 -10.91
N LYS A 108 4.51 -24.00 -10.99
CA LYS A 108 4.57 -22.86 -11.92
C LYS A 108 4.53 -21.55 -11.13
N HIS A 109 5.06 -20.45 -11.69
CA HIS A 109 4.78 -19.13 -11.12
C HIS A 109 3.28 -18.85 -11.17
N ARG A 110 2.71 -18.37 -10.06
CA ARG A 110 1.29 -17.99 -10.01
C ARG A 110 1.10 -16.72 -10.84
N LYS A 111 0.41 -16.84 -11.98
CA LYS A 111 -0.12 -15.68 -12.70
C LYS A 111 -1.39 -15.21 -12.02
N LYS A 112 -1.47 -13.91 -11.76
CA LYS A 112 -2.63 -13.27 -11.13
C LYS A 112 -3.47 -12.60 -12.23
N PRO A 113 -4.78 -12.88 -12.33
CA PRO A 113 -5.69 -12.10 -13.15
C PRO A 113 -5.56 -10.61 -12.83
N VAL A 114 -5.75 -9.73 -13.81
CA VAL A 114 -5.66 -8.26 -13.59
C VAL A 114 -6.60 -7.81 -12.47
N THR A 115 -7.79 -8.41 -12.39
CA THR A 115 -8.79 -8.15 -11.34
C THR A 115 -8.33 -8.53 -9.93
N GLU A 116 -7.35 -9.43 -9.82
CA GLU A 116 -6.75 -9.84 -8.55
C GLU A 116 -5.41 -9.13 -8.30
N GLN A 117 -4.97 -8.23 -9.19
CA GLN A 117 -3.72 -7.49 -9.00
C GLN A 117 -3.97 -6.19 -8.24
N GLY A 118 -3.64 -6.17 -6.95
CA GLY A 118 -3.73 -5.00 -6.10
C GLY A 118 -4.52 -5.25 -4.82
N LEU A 119 -5.02 -4.18 -4.22
CA LEU A 119 -5.82 -4.16 -3.01
C LEU A 119 -7.32 -4.13 -3.32
N SER A 120 -8.11 -4.91 -2.60
CA SER A 120 -9.57 -4.79 -2.54
C SER A 120 -10.02 -4.72 -1.09
N VAL A 121 -10.85 -3.72 -0.79
CA VAL A 121 -11.52 -3.51 0.48
C VAL A 121 -13.01 -3.65 0.19
N HIS A 122 -13.67 -4.62 0.79
CA HIS A 122 -15.06 -4.94 0.51
C HIS A 122 -15.89 -5.02 1.79
N GLY A 123 -16.85 -4.10 1.93
CA GLY A 123 -17.77 -4.01 3.04
C GLY A 123 -17.11 -3.83 4.40
N VAL A 124 -15.95 -3.17 4.45
CA VAL A 124 -15.14 -3.11 5.66
C VAL A 124 -15.78 -2.21 6.71
N GLY A 125 -16.05 -2.80 7.88
CA GLY A 125 -16.52 -2.12 9.07
C GLY A 125 -15.57 -2.34 10.23
N PHE A 126 -15.49 -1.36 11.14
CA PHE A 126 -14.67 -1.46 12.35
C PHE A 126 -15.35 -0.81 13.54
N VAL A 127 -15.48 -1.57 14.61
CA VAL A 127 -16.12 -1.20 15.86
C VAL A 127 -15.11 -1.31 16.99
N VAL A 128 -14.99 -0.25 17.80
CA VAL A 128 -14.16 -0.25 19.01
C VAL A 128 -15.02 -0.43 20.25
N GLU A 129 -14.35 -0.60 21.40
CA GLU A 129 -14.99 -0.73 22.71
C GLU A 129 -16.05 0.36 22.95
N GLY A 130 -17.13 0.00 23.65
CA GLY A 130 -18.30 0.86 23.80
C GLY A 130 -19.20 0.91 22.56
N ASN A 131 -19.07 -0.04 21.64
CA ASN A 131 -19.88 -0.19 20.43
C ASN A 131 -19.81 1.03 19.49
N LYS A 132 -18.70 1.77 19.53
CA LYS A 132 -18.48 2.95 18.69
C LYS A 132 -18.00 2.50 17.32
N GLN A 133 -18.82 2.72 16.30
CA GLN A 133 -18.45 2.46 14.91
C GLN A 133 -17.48 3.53 14.40
N LEU A 134 -16.31 3.11 13.94
CA LEU A 134 -15.29 3.99 13.35
C LEU A 134 -15.26 3.92 11.82
N LEU A 135 -15.66 2.78 11.24
CA LEU A 135 -15.82 2.58 9.80
C LEU A 135 -17.09 1.79 9.53
N VAL A 136 -17.79 2.17 8.46
CA VAL A 136 -19.08 1.58 8.07
C VAL A 136 -19.08 1.35 6.56
N ASP A 137 -19.09 0.07 6.18
CA ASP A 137 -19.27 -0.39 4.78
C ASP A 137 -18.32 0.29 3.78
N VAL A 138 -17.03 0.34 4.12
CA VAL A 138 -16.02 0.94 3.25
C VAL A 138 -15.68 -0.02 2.12
N ASN A 139 -15.78 0.48 0.89
CA ASN A 139 -15.48 -0.24 -0.34
C ASN A 139 -14.46 0.55 -1.17
N MET A 140 -13.38 -0.10 -1.62
CA MET A 140 -12.41 0.46 -2.56
C MET A 140 -11.61 -0.64 -3.26
N GLN A 141 -11.07 -0.32 -4.45
CA GLN A 141 -10.09 -1.16 -5.14
C GLN A 141 -8.92 -0.29 -5.57
N ALA A 142 -7.70 -0.73 -5.33
CA ALA A 142 -6.49 -0.06 -5.82
C ALA A 142 -5.65 -1.08 -6.57
N GLY A 143 -5.60 -0.95 -7.90
CA GLY A 143 -4.90 -1.88 -8.77
C GLY A 143 -3.38 -1.76 -8.67
N ARG A 144 -2.67 -2.77 -9.16
CA ARG A 144 -1.23 -2.69 -9.33
C ARG A 144 -0.87 -1.49 -10.22
N GLY A 145 0.11 -0.70 -9.76
CA GLY A 145 0.58 0.47 -10.46
C GLY A 145 -0.26 1.73 -10.27
N THR A 146 -1.21 1.70 -9.33
CA THR A 146 -2.06 2.85 -9.04
C THR A 146 -1.53 3.66 -7.85
N LEU A 147 -1.71 4.98 -7.94
CA LEU A 147 -1.57 5.92 -6.84
C LEU A 147 -2.96 6.34 -6.38
N THR A 148 -3.37 5.90 -5.19
CA THR A 148 -4.68 6.21 -4.59
C THR A 148 -4.52 7.17 -3.41
N ALA A 149 -5.27 8.27 -3.40
CA ALA A 149 -5.37 9.15 -2.25
C ALA A 149 -6.52 8.74 -1.34
N LEU A 150 -6.24 8.52 -0.06
CA LEU A 150 -7.23 8.36 1.01
C LEU A 150 -7.37 9.69 1.76
N ILE A 151 -8.50 10.38 1.56
CA ILE A 151 -8.74 11.72 2.08
C ILE A 151 -9.98 11.81 2.97
N GLY A 152 -10.08 12.90 3.72
CA GLY A 152 -11.20 13.18 4.61
C GLY A 152 -10.78 14.04 5.81
N PRO A 153 -11.74 14.64 6.53
CA PRO A 153 -11.44 15.45 7.71
C PRO A 153 -10.79 14.63 8.83
N SER A 154 -10.22 15.32 9.82
CA SER A 154 -9.74 14.66 11.04
C SER A 154 -10.87 13.87 11.69
N GLY A 155 -10.58 12.67 12.18
CA GLY A 155 -11.58 11.77 12.78
C GLY A 155 -12.48 11.03 11.79
N ALA A 156 -12.31 11.17 10.47
CA ALA A 156 -13.09 10.44 9.47
C ALA A 156 -12.77 8.94 9.36
N GLY A 157 -11.80 8.42 10.11
CA GLY A 157 -11.41 7.01 10.09
C GLY A 157 -10.25 6.65 9.15
N LYS A 158 -9.58 7.64 8.53
CA LYS A 158 -8.43 7.44 7.62
C LYS A 158 -7.35 6.51 8.20
N SER A 159 -6.74 6.87 9.33
CA SER A 159 -5.70 6.06 9.97
C SER A 159 -6.23 4.71 10.47
N THR A 160 -7.53 4.58 10.76
CA THR A 160 -8.15 3.29 11.10
C THR A 160 -8.18 2.38 9.87
N LEU A 161 -8.64 2.90 8.73
CA LEU A 161 -8.64 2.15 7.47
C LEU A 161 -7.21 1.77 7.05
N SER A 162 -6.24 2.68 7.20
CA SER A 162 -4.83 2.39 6.92
C SER A 162 -4.28 1.25 7.77
N LYS A 163 -4.63 1.18 9.06
CA LYS A 163 -4.23 0.08 9.97
C LYS A 163 -4.85 -1.26 9.58
N LEU A 164 -6.09 -1.26 9.09
CA LEU A 164 -6.76 -2.45 8.57
C LEU A 164 -6.09 -2.93 7.29
N ILE A 165 -5.83 -2.03 6.34
CA ILE A 165 -5.12 -2.37 5.10
C ILE A 165 -3.68 -2.83 5.39
N ALA A 166 -3.02 -2.26 6.40
CA ALA A 166 -1.70 -2.69 6.83
C ALA A 166 -1.70 -4.03 7.59
N GLY A 167 -2.86 -4.59 7.93
CA GLY A 167 -3.00 -5.83 8.70
C GLY A 167 -2.68 -5.73 10.19
N THR A 168 -2.35 -4.53 10.69
CA THR A 168 -2.06 -4.27 12.12
C THR A 168 -3.30 -4.36 13.02
N THR A 169 -4.49 -4.36 12.43
CA THR A 169 -5.78 -4.51 13.12
C THR A 169 -6.72 -5.32 12.23
N HIS A 170 -7.71 -5.97 12.82
CA HIS A 170 -8.68 -6.81 12.10
C HIS A 170 -10.01 -6.09 11.91
N PRO A 171 -10.66 -6.21 10.74
CA PRO A 171 -11.97 -5.64 10.52
C PRO A 171 -13.01 -6.38 11.37
N SER A 172 -14.01 -5.64 11.86
CA SER A 172 -15.16 -6.23 12.57
C SER A 172 -16.19 -6.82 11.60
N ALA A 173 -16.20 -6.33 10.35
CA ALA A 173 -17.02 -6.81 9.27
C ALA A 173 -16.33 -6.57 7.93
N GLY A 174 -16.70 -7.33 6.90
CA GLY A 174 -16.11 -7.24 5.57
C GLY A 174 -14.75 -7.93 5.46
N VAL A 175 -14.09 -7.71 4.32
CA VAL A 175 -12.81 -8.37 4.00
C VAL A 175 -11.87 -7.40 3.30
N VAL A 176 -10.59 -7.50 3.65
CA VAL A 176 -9.49 -6.89 2.90
C VAL A 176 -8.74 -8.01 2.20
N THR A 177 -8.61 -7.91 0.87
CA THR A 177 -7.79 -8.82 0.08
C THR A 177 -6.67 -8.05 -0.61
N PHE A 178 -5.50 -8.69 -0.71
CA PHE A 178 -4.40 -8.17 -1.51
C PHE A 178 -3.86 -9.29 -2.39
N GLU A 179 -3.69 -9.02 -3.67
CA GLU A 179 -3.28 -10.01 -4.66
C GLU A 179 -4.19 -11.26 -4.71
N GLY A 180 -5.50 -11.04 -4.51
CA GLY A 180 -6.55 -12.08 -4.48
C GLY A 180 -6.57 -12.95 -3.22
N ARG A 181 -5.77 -12.62 -2.19
CA ARG A 181 -5.66 -13.38 -0.93
C ARG A 181 -6.21 -12.60 0.24
N ASN A 182 -6.85 -13.28 1.20
CA ASN A 182 -7.38 -12.62 2.39
C ASN A 182 -6.23 -12.15 3.28
N LEU A 183 -6.13 -10.83 3.44
CA LEU A 183 -4.99 -10.20 4.09
C LEU A 183 -4.84 -10.57 5.55
N HIS A 184 -5.96 -10.68 6.26
CA HIS A 184 -5.94 -10.96 7.68
C HIS A 184 -5.79 -12.46 7.96
N ALA A 185 -6.43 -13.31 7.14
CA ALA A 185 -6.33 -14.76 7.28
C ALA A 185 -4.93 -15.29 6.93
N GLU A 186 -4.23 -14.63 6.01
CA GLU A 186 -2.91 -15.05 5.50
C GLU A 186 -1.81 -14.03 5.84
N TYR A 187 -2.00 -13.24 6.90
CA TYR A 187 -1.16 -12.09 7.23
C TYR A 187 0.32 -12.45 7.35
N GLU A 188 0.67 -13.58 7.98
CA GLU A 188 2.07 -13.98 8.14
C GLU A 188 2.80 -14.14 6.79
N ALA A 189 2.13 -14.73 5.80
CA ALA A 189 2.65 -14.94 4.45
C ALA A 189 2.64 -13.66 3.59
N MET A 190 1.90 -12.64 4.01
CA MET A 190 1.65 -11.41 3.24
C MET A 190 2.30 -10.16 3.81
N ARG A 191 2.65 -10.14 5.10
CA ARG A 191 3.15 -8.95 5.81
C ARG A 191 4.33 -8.28 5.13
N SER A 192 5.22 -9.05 4.50
CA SER A 192 6.40 -8.52 3.79
C SER A 192 6.06 -7.77 2.50
N ARG A 193 4.88 -8.01 1.94
CA ARG A 193 4.38 -7.36 0.72
C ARG A 193 3.78 -5.98 1.02
N ILE A 194 3.60 -5.64 2.29
CA ILE A 194 2.93 -4.44 2.75
C ILE A 194 3.97 -3.58 3.48
N GLY A 195 4.26 -2.40 2.93
CA GLY A 195 5.08 -1.38 3.58
C GLY A 195 4.19 -0.28 4.13
N MET A 196 4.48 0.20 5.34
CA MET A 196 3.75 1.31 5.96
C MET A 196 4.74 2.37 6.42
N VAL A 197 4.66 3.55 5.80
CA VAL A 197 5.46 4.71 6.17
C VAL A 197 4.60 5.58 7.08
N PRO A 198 4.90 5.68 8.39
CA PRO A 198 4.14 6.53 9.30
C PRO A 198 4.35 8.01 8.98
N GLN A 199 3.54 8.86 9.61
CA GLN A 199 3.65 10.33 9.52
C GLN A 199 5.01 10.81 10.01
N ASP A 200 5.37 10.46 11.24
CA ASP A 200 6.65 10.83 11.85
C ASP A 200 7.80 9.98 11.28
N ASP A 201 8.95 10.62 11.04
CA ASP A 201 10.15 9.94 10.56
C ASP A 201 10.73 9.02 11.64
N VAL A 202 10.82 7.72 11.34
CA VAL A 202 11.32 6.69 12.27
C VAL A 202 12.86 6.61 12.30
N LEU A 203 13.54 7.36 11.44
CA LEU A 203 14.98 7.27 11.25
C LEU A 203 15.76 7.91 12.43
N HIS A 204 16.79 7.20 12.88
CA HIS A 204 17.69 7.73 13.92
C HIS A 204 18.50 8.91 13.39
N ARG A 205 18.26 10.09 13.97
CA ARG A 205 18.74 11.38 13.44
C ARG A 205 20.27 11.53 13.38
N GLN A 206 21.00 10.81 14.24
CA GLN A 206 22.47 10.88 14.29
C GLN A 206 23.18 9.92 13.33
N LEU A 207 22.46 8.96 12.74
CA LEU A 207 23.03 8.03 11.77
C LEU A 207 23.05 8.67 10.37
N THR A 208 23.95 8.21 9.51
CA THR A 208 23.83 8.44 8.06
C THR A 208 22.68 7.63 7.48
N VAL A 209 22.16 8.03 6.32
CA VAL A 209 21.11 7.28 5.62
C VAL A 209 21.56 5.83 5.40
N ARG A 210 22.80 5.63 4.93
CA ARG A 210 23.39 4.30 4.72
C ARG A 210 23.47 3.48 6.00
N GLN A 211 23.85 4.09 7.12
CA GLN A 211 23.90 3.41 8.41
C GLN A 211 22.51 3.00 8.89
N ALA A 212 21.52 3.88 8.78
CA ALA A 212 20.15 3.59 9.17
C ALA A 212 19.53 2.46 8.31
N LEU A 213 19.73 2.51 6.99
CA LEU A 213 19.29 1.45 6.08
C LEU A 213 20.07 0.14 6.31
N GLY A 214 21.37 0.23 6.61
CA GLY A 214 22.21 -0.90 6.98
C GLY A 214 21.67 -1.65 8.19
N PHE A 215 21.42 -0.94 9.29
CA PHE A 215 20.85 -1.50 10.50
C PHE A 215 19.49 -2.15 10.24
N ALA A 216 18.62 -1.49 9.48
CA ALA A 216 17.32 -2.05 9.14
C ALA A 216 17.40 -3.28 8.22
N ALA A 217 18.34 -3.29 7.28
CA ALA A 217 18.59 -4.43 6.40
C ALA A 217 19.07 -5.65 7.19
N GLU A 218 19.89 -5.46 8.23
CA GLU A 218 20.32 -6.56 9.12
C GLU A 218 19.15 -7.19 9.89
N LEU A 219 18.14 -6.39 10.27
CA LEU A 219 16.98 -6.85 11.00
C LEU A 219 15.88 -7.45 10.10
N ARG A 220 15.72 -6.93 8.89
CA ARG A 220 14.59 -7.26 7.99
C ARG A 220 14.95 -8.25 6.90
N LEU A 221 16.22 -8.36 6.52
CA LEU A 221 16.66 -9.34 5.52
C LEU A 221 17.11 -10.65 6.19
N PRO A 222 17.05 -11.78 5.46
CA PRO A 222 17.51 -13.06 5.97
C PRO A 222 18.93 -12.99 6.56
N PRO A 223 19.21 -13.66 7.69
CA PRO A 223 20.52 -13.64 8.36
C PRO A 223 21.64 -14.25 7.50
N ASP A 224 21.29 -15.14 6.56
CA ASP A 224 22.21 -15.71 5.56
C ASP A 224 22.52 -14.74 4.40
N SER A 225 21.98 -13.51 4.42
CA SER A 225 22.37 -12.46 3.49
C SER A 225 23.76 -11.92 3.83
N SER A 226 24.67 -12.02 2.85
CA SER A 226 26.02 -11.49 3.00
C SER A 226 26.00 -9.96 3.14
N LYS A 227 27.08 -9.37 3.65
CA LYS A 227 27.22 -7.90 3.68
C LYS A 227 27.09 -7.30 2.28
N ALA A 228 27.61 -7.98 1.25
CA ALA A 228 27.48 -7.55 -0.14
C ALA A 228 26.03 -7.65 -0.64
N ASP A 229 25.29 -8.70 -0.28
CA ASP A 229 23.87 -8.86 -0.63
C ASP A 229 23.05 -7.70 -0.06
N ARG A 230 23.26 -7.38 1.24
CA ARG A 230 22.58 -6.27 1.93
C ARG A 230 22.93 -4.92 1.28
N GLN A 231 24.21 -4.72 0.98
CA GLN A 231 24.69 -3.50 0.34
C GLN A 231 24.06 -3.28 -1.04
N GLN A 232 23.92 -4.35 -1.84
CA GLN A 232 23.26 -4.29 -3.15
C GLN A 232 21.78 -3.89 -3.03
N VAL A 233 21.06 -4.41 -2.04
CA VAL A 233 19.66 -4.00 -1.77
C VAL A 233 19.60 -2.52 -1.39
N ILE A 234 20.48 -2.08 -0.47
CA ILE A 234 20.54 -0.69 -0.02
C ILE A 234 20.83 0.27 -1.18
N ASP A 235 21.84 -0.04 -1.99
CA ASP A 235 22.21 0.81 -3.12
C ASP A 235 21.11 0.84 -4.20
N GLY A 236 20.41 -0.28 -4.41
CA GLY A 236 19.23 -0.35 -5.28
C GLY A 236 18.11 0.59 -4.82
N VAL A 237 17.79 0.56 -3.52
CA VAL A 237 16.74 1.43 -2.93
C VAL A 237 17.16 2.90 -2.95
N LEU A 238 18.41 3.21 -2.61
CA LEU A 238 18.94 4.58 -2.65
C LEU A 238 18.89 5.15 -4.06
N LYS A 239 19.20 4.33 -5.06
CA LYS A 239 19.11 4.71 -6.48
C LYS A 239 17.65 4.95 -6.89
N GLU A 240 16.75 4.03 -6.55
CA GLU A 240 15.33 4.14 -6.86
C GLU A 240 14.70 5.43 -6.32
N LEU A 241 15.14 5.88 -5.13
CA LEU A 241 14.62 7.09 -4.49
C LEU A 241 15.47 8.34 -4.72
N SER A 242 16.45 8.30 -5.62
CA SER A 242 17.37 9.42 -5.88
C SER A 242 18.02 9.97 -4.60
N LEU A 243 18.51 9.07 -3.75
CA LEU A 243 19.18 9.36 -2.48
C LEU A 243 20.65 8.94 -2.46
N THR A 244 21.19 8.41 -3.56
CA THR A 244 22.58 7.93 -3.63
C THR A 244 23.61 8.96 -3.18
N GLU A 245 23.46 10.22 -3.61
CA GLU A 245 24.37 11.32 -3.23
C GLU A 245 24.27 11.72 -1.75
N HIS A 246 23.17 11.34 -1.08
CA HIS A 246 22.91 11.62 0.32
C HIS A 246 23.12 10.40 1.22
N ALA A 247 23.62 9.29 0.68
CA ALA A 247 23.79 8.04 1.41
C ALA A 247 24.60 8.22 2.70
N ASP A 248 25.67 9.01 2.64
CA ASP A 248 26.57 9.25 3.78
C ASP A 248 26.27 10.57 4.50
N THR A 249 25.15 11.22 4.16
CA THR A 249 24.65 12.38 4.89
C THR A 249 23.89 11.94 6.14
N ARG A 250 24.12 12.63 7.27
CA ARG A 250 23.36 12.40 8.50
C ARG A 250 21.88 12.76 8.32
N VAL A 251 20.99 11.96 8.90
CA VAL A 251 19.52 12.13 8.78
C VAL A 251 19.06 13.50 9.28
N ASP A 252 19.69 14.05 10.31
CA ASP A 252 19.40 15.40 10.83
C ASP A 252 19.77 16.55 9.88
N ARG A 253 20.65 16.31 8.91
CA ARG A 253 21.07 17.29 7.89
C ARG A 253 20.27 17.23 6.60
N LEU A 254 19.36 16.26 6.45
CA LEU A 254 18.50 16.16 5.28
C LEU A 254 17.41 17.23 5.28
N SER A 255 16.99 17.66 4.09
CA SER A 255 15.75 18.41 3.91
C SER A 255 14.53 17.57 4.32
N GLY A 256 13.37 18.20 4.51
CA GLY A 256 12.12 17.49 4.82
C GLY A 256 11.78 16.42 3.78
N GLY A 257 11.83 16.77 2.49
CA GLY A 257 11.57 15.83 1.40
C GLY A 257 12.60 14.69 1.31
N GLN A 258 13.90 14.99 1.49
CA GLN A 258 14.95 13.97 1.50
C GLN A 258 14.78 13.00 2.66
N ARG A 259 14.43 13.51 3.85
CA ARG A 259 14.17 12.67 5.03
C ARG A 259 12.94 11.78 4.82
N LYS A 260 11.88 12.31 4.20
CA LYS A 260 10.73 11.47 3.84
C LYS A 260 11.09 10.38 2.85
N ARG A 261 11.88 10.67 1.81
CA ARG A 261 12.41 9.64 0.91
C ARG A 261 13.21 8.60 1.68
N ALA A 262 14.03 8.99 2.65
CA ALA A 262 14.78 8.04 3.46
C ALA A 262 13.84 7.17 4.33
N SER A 263 12.74 7.72 4.84
CA SER A 263 11.68 6.96 5.54
C SER A 263 10.98 5.96 4.61
N VAL A 264 10.74 6.32 3.35
CA VAL A 264 10.24 5.38 2.32
C VAL A 264 11.29 4.31 2.00
N ALA A 265 12.57 4.67 1.91
CA ALA A 265 13.67 3.76 1.63
C ALA A 265 13.72 2.60 2.63
N LEU A 266 13.45 2.89 3.91
CA LEU A 266 13.41 1.89 4.98
C LEU A 266 12.38 0.77 4.69
N GLU A 267 11.21 1.15 4.20
CA GLU A 267 10.14 0.21 3.85
C GLU A 267 10.41 -0.52 2.53
N LEU A 268 11.14 0.09 1.59
CA LEU A 268 11.48 -0.56 0.32
C LEU A 268 12.52 -1.67 0.42
N LEU A 269 13.25 -1.78 1.54
CA LEU A 269 14.26 -2.83 1.75
C LEU A 269 13.69 -4.26 1.59
N THR A 270 12.42 -4.48 1.93
CA THR A 270 11.75 -5.79 1.82
C THR A 270 11.01 -5.98 0.50
N GLY A 271 11.07 -5.00 -0.41
CA GLY A 271 10.40 -5.02 -1.71
C GLY A 271 8.86 -5.13 -1.64
N PRO A 272 8.16 -4.33 -0.82
CA PRO A 272 6.71 -4.40 -0.71
C PRO A 272 6.02 -4.04 -2.04
N ALA A 273 4.93 -4.74 -2.32
CA ALA A 273 4.09 -4.51 -3.50
C ALA A 273 2.94 -3.53 -3.22
N LEU A 274 2.55 -3.39 -1.95
CA LEU A 274 1.62 -2.38 -1.44
C LEU A 274 2.37 -1.44 -0.49
N LEU A 275 2.35 -0.14 -0.78
CA LEU A 275 2.96 0.88 0.06
C LEU A 275 1.89 1.84 0.55
N LEU A 276 1.73 1.96 1.87
CA LEU A 276 0.89 2.94 2.52
C LEU A 276 1.73 4.05 3.12
N LEU A 277 1.32 5.30 2.96
CA LEU A 277 1.99 6.45 3.56
C LEU A 277 0.99 7.28 4.33
N ASP A 278 1.20 7.44 5.62
CA ASP A 278 0.38 8.31 6.46
C ASP A 278 0.93 9.73 6.46
N GLU A 279 0.14 10.67 5.98
CA GLU A 279 0.45 12.10 5.82
C GLU A 279 1.90 12.40 5.37
N PRO A 280 2.38 11.84 4.24
CA PRO A 280 3.79 11.89 3.87
C PRO A 280 4.31 13.30 3.58
N THR A 281 3.43 14.27 3.36
CA THR A 281 3.77 15.64 2.98
C THR A 281 3.38 16.67 4.02
N SER A 282 2.95 16.21 5.21
CA SER A 282 2.64 17.08 6.34
C SER A 282 3.86 17.89 6.77
N GLY A 283 3.68 19.22 6.89
CA GLY A 283 4.75 20.14 7.30
C GLY A 283 5.81 20.44 6.24
N LEU A 284 5.66 19.96 5.00
CA LEU A 284 6.51 20.34 3.87
C LEU A 284 6.00 21.62 3.19
N ASP A 285 6.91 22.38 2.59
CA ASP A 285 6.51 23.45 1.67
C ASP A 285 5.94 22.86 0.36
N PRO A 286 5.17 23.64 -0.43
CA PRO A 286 4.50 23.13 -1.63
C PRO A 286 5.44 22.54 -2.70
N ALA A 287 6.69 23.02 -2.79
CA ALA A 287 7.63 22.49 -3.76
C ALA A 287 8.15 21.11 -3.33
N LEU A 288 8.47 20.94 -2.05
CA LEU A 288 8.85 19.64 -1.47
C LEU A 288 7.69 18.64 -1.46
N ASP A 289 6.46 19.09 -1.17
CA ASP A 289 5.24 18.28 -1.27
C ASP A 289 5.10 17.66 -2.67
N ARG A 290 5.19 18.49 -3.71
CA ARG A 290 5.16 18.02 -5.11
C ARG A 290 6.28 17.03 -5.42
N GLN A 291 7.50 17.27 -4.93
CA GLN A 291 8.62 16.33 -5.13
C GLN A 291 8.40 14.96 -4.47
N VAL A 292 7.76 14.92 -3.30
CA VAL A 292 7.39 13.66 -2.63
C VAL A 292 6.30 12.97 -3.44
N MET A 293 5.25 13.68 -3.85
CA MET A 293 4.16 13.10 -4.65
C MET A 293 4.64 12.58 -6.01
N THR A 294 5.58 13.26 -6.68
CA THR A 294 6.23 12.75 -7.90
C THR A 294 6.95 11.43 -7.65
N MET A 295 7.73 11.34 -6.57
CA MET A 295 8.41 10.09 -6.21
C MET A 295 7.41 8.95 -5.95
N LEU A 296 6.27 9.23 -5.31
CA LEU A 296 5.23 8.23 -5.07
C LEU A 296 4.53 7.78 -6.36
N ARG A 297 4.33 8.70 -7.31
CA ARG A 297 3.85 8.38 -8.67
C ARG A 297 4.85 7.49 -9.41
N GLU A 298 6.14 7.79 -9.35
CA GLU A 298 7.19 6.96 -9.97
C GLU A 298 7.24 5.55 -9.38
N LEU A 299 7.07 5.39 -8.06
CA LEU A 299 6.96 4.09 -7.41
C LEU A 299 5.73 3.30 -7.87
N ALA A 300 4.59 3.99 -8.07
CA ALA A 300 3.41 3.39 -8.65
C ALA A 300 3.64 3.00 -10.11
N ASP A 301 4.27 3.84 -10.94
CA ASP A 301 4.61 3.54 -12.34
C ASP A 301 5.56 2.33 -12.47
N ALA A 302 6.43 2.11 -11.48
CA ALA A 302 7.25 0.90 -11.35
C ALA A 302 6.44 -0.37 -11.00
N GLY A 303 5.12 -0.24 -10.84
CA GLY A 303 4.18 -1.33 -10.67
C GLY A 303 3.84 -1.68 -9.22
N ARG A 304 4.02 -0.75 -8.27
CA ARG A 304 3.53 -0.88 -6.89
C ARG A 304 2.11 -0.32 -6.75
N THR A 305 1.36 -0.82 -5.78
CA THR A 305 0.11 -0.19 -5.36
C THR A 305 0.46 0.81 -4.26
N VAL A 306 0.19 2.09 -4.47
CA VAL A 306 0.57 3.14 -3.53
C VAL A 306 -0.68 3.82 -2.99
N ILE A 307 -0.79 3.91 -1.67
CA ILE A 307 -1.88 4.60 -0.98
C ILE A 307 -1.30 5.73 -0.15
N VAL A 308 -1.74 6.95 -0.44
CA VAL A 308 -1.38 8.15 0.31
C VAL A 308 -2.55 8.57 1.16
N VAL A 309 -2.38 8.53 2.47
CA VAL A 309 -3.34 9.07 3.42
C VAL A 309 -3.02 10.55 3.60
N THR A 310 -3.95 11.43 3.30
CA THR A 310 -3.71 12.87 3.44
C THR A 310 -5.01 13.61 3.72
N HIS A 311 -4.90 14.77 4.36
CA HIS A 311 -6.01 15.72 4.45
C HIS A 311 -5.85 16.88 3.45
N SER A 312 -4.74 16.92 2.70
CA SER A 312 -4.48 17.90 1.66
C SER A 312 -5.17 17.51 0.35
N VAL A 313 -5.68 18.52 -0.36
CA VAL A 313 -6.19 18.38 -1.73
C VAL A 313 -5.13 18.75 -2.78
N ALA A 314 -3.93 19.14 -2.36
CA ALA A 314 -2.81 19.39 -3.26
C ALA A 314 -2.36 18.08 -3.93
N CYS A 315 -1.92 18.20 -5.18
CA CYS A 315 -1.37 17.08 -5.96
C CYS A 315 -2.33 15.89 -6.19
N LEU A 316 -3.64 16.05 -5.92
CA LEU A 316 -4.64 15.00 -6.22
C LEU A 316 -4.75 14.73 -7.72
N ASP A 317 -4.36 15.69 -8.57
CA ASP A 317 -4.24 15.54 -10.03
C ASP A 317 -3.22 14.46 -10.44
N MET A 318 -2.31 14.07 -9.55
CA MET A 318 -1.33 13.01 -9.79
C MET A 318 -1.85 11.60 -9.45
N CYS A 319 -2.98 11.52 -8.73
CA CYS A 319 -3.55 10.26 -8.28
C CYS A 319 -4.50 9.67 -9.34
N ASP A 320 -4.50 8.35 -9.51
CA ASP A 320 -5.44 7.67 -10.39
C ASP A 320 -6.84 7.58 -9.75
N GLN A 321 -6.88 7.62 -8.42
CA GLN A 321 -8.10 7.44 -7.64
C GLN A 321 -8.04 8.22 -6.32
N VAL A 322 -9.22 8.65 -5.86
CA VAL A 322 -9.45 9.25 -4.55
C VAL A 322 -10.55 8.46 -3.83
N LEU A 323 -10.26 8.03 -2.60
CA LEU A 323 -11.26 7.59 -1.63
C LEU A 323 -11.45 8.71 -0.59
N LEU A 324 -12.64 9.33 -0.59
CA LEU A 324 -13.03 10.32 0.41
C LEU A 324 -13.87 9.66 1.50
N LEU A 325 -13.36 9.67 2.73
CA LEU A 325 -14.11 9.30 3.93
C LEU A 325 -14.80 10.53 4.54
N ALA A 326 -16.10 10.40 4.80
CA ALA A 326 -16.87 11.37 5.56
C ALA A 326 -16.78 11.10 7.08
N PRO A 327 -17.10 12.11 7.93
CA PRO A 327 -17.29 11.89 9.35
C PRO A 327 -18.23 10.70 9.62
N GLY A 328 -17.84 9.86 10.58
CA GLY A 328 -18.54 8.59 10.86
C GLY A 328 -18.06 7.40 10.03
N GLY A 329 -16.95 7.53 9.29
CA GLY A 329 -16.25 6.39 8.70
C GLY A 329 -16.91 5.80 7.46
N LYS A 330 -17.68 6.61 6.74
CA LYS A 330 -18.42 6.20 5.54
C LYS A 330 -17.71 6.70 4.28
N THR A 331 -17.75 5.91 3.21
CA THR A 331 -17.31 6.35 1.89
C THR A 331 -18.25 7.43 1.35
N ALA A 332 -17.74 8.63 1.12
CA ALA A 332 -18.47 9.71 0.44
C ALA A 332 -18.23 9.70 -1.08
N PHE A 333 -17.03 9.29 -1.49
CA PHE A 333 -16.64 9.19 -2.90
C PHE A 333 -15.51 8.18 -3.07
N CYS A 334 -15.53 7.42 -4.16
CA CYS A 334 -14.42 6.57 -4.60
C CYS A 334 -14.36 6.60 -6.13
N GLY A 335 -13.28 7.14 -6.69
CA GLY A 335 -13.13 7.24 -8.15
C GLY A 335 -12.02 8.18 -8.58
N HIS A 336 -11.93 8.44 -9.88
CA HIS A 336 -10.91 9.35 -10.44
C HIS A 336 -11.06 10.78 -9.90
N PRO A 337 -9.97 11.51 -9.57
CA PRO A 337 -10.05 12.87 -9.02
C PRO A 337 -10.85 13.85 -9.88
N ALA A 338 -10.84 13.71 -11.20
CA ALA A 338 -11.67 14.54 -12.09
C ALA A 338 -13.18 14.45 -11.78
N GLY A 339 -13.66 13.30 -11.28
CA GLY A 339 -15.05 13.12 -10.86
C GLY A 339 -15.39 13.78 -9.51
N SER A 340 -14.38 14.11 -8.70
CA SER A 340 -14.59 14.75 -7.39
C SER A 340 -14.87 16.25 -7.49
N ALA A 341 -14.66 16.88 -8.65
CA ALA A 341 -14.94 18.30 -8.90
C ALA A 341 -16.41 18.70 -8.69
N THR A 342 -17.31 17.71 -8.65
CA THR A 342 -18.74 17.91 -8.34
C THR A 342 -19.02 18.13 -6.85
N PHE A 343 -18.02 17.99 -5.98
CA PHE A 343 -18.18 18.09 -4.51
C PHE A 343 -17.77 19.47 -3.97
N SER A 344 -18.39 20.54 -4.49
CA SER A 344 -18.49 21.78 -3.72
C SER A 344 -19.55 21.59 -2.62
N GLY A 345 -19.12 21.13 -1.44
CA GLY A 345 -19.91 21.26 -0.22
C GLY A 345 -20.10 22.74 0.16
N PRO A 346 -21.11 23.07 1.00
CA PRO A 346 -21.51 24.44 1.26
C PRO A 346 -20.36 25.24 1.89
N ALA A 347 -20.20 26.47 1.41
CA ALA A 347 -19.13 27.41 1.72
C ALA A 347 -18.73 27.42 3.21
N ILE A 348 -17.52 26.91 3.48
CA ILE A 348 -16.80 27.24 4.71
C ILE A 348 -16.14 28.61 4.51
N GLY A 349 -16.83 29.65 4.99
CA GLY A 349 -16.24 30.87 5.52
C GLY A 349 -15.26 31.65 4.63
N ARG A 350 -15.79 32.39 3.65
CA ARG A 350 -15.20 33.69 3.28
C ARG A 350 -16.24 34.77 3.55
N ARG A 351 -16.17 35.38 4.73
CA ARG A 351 -16.72 36.72 4.95
C ARG A 351 -15.90 37.67 4.10
N SER A 352 -16.36 38.01 2.89
CA SER A 352 -15.89 39.22 2.21
C SER A 352 -16.71 40.38 2.75
N SER A 353 -16.02 41.32 3.36
CA SER A 353 -16.53 42.64 3.65
C SER A 353 -16.73 43.43 2.35
N ARG A 354 -17.69 44.37 2.42
CA ARG A 354 -17.98 45.48 1.50
C ARG A 354 -18.97 45.21 0.38
N GLY A 355 -19.97 46.09 0.33
CA GLY A 355 -20.84 46.30 -0.82
C GLY A 355 -22.31 46.48 -0.42
N SER A 356 -22.66 47.67 0.09
CA SER A 356 -24.06 48.09 0.24
C SER A 356 -24.82 47.91 -1.08
N PRO A 357 -26.05 47.37 -1.07
CA PRO A 357 -26.83 47.27 -2.29
C PRO A 357 -27.38 48.65 -2.71
N PRO A 358 -27.44 48.97 -4.01
CA PRO A 358 -28.08 50.19 -4.48
C PRO A 358 -29.61 50.08 -4.35
N ASN A 359 -30.24 51.21 -4.03
CA ASN A 359 -31.69 51.43 -3.97
C ASN A 359 -32.41 50.90 -5.23
N PRO A 360 -33.50 50.14 -5.08
CA PRO A 360 -34.48 50.01 -6.14
C PRO A 360 -35.48 51.17 -6.10
N ILE A 361 -35.57 51.85 -7.24
CA ILE A 361 -36.52 52.89 -7.59
C ILE A 361 -37.95 52.37 -7.44
N ALA A 362 -38.80 53.17 -6.80
CA ALA A 362 -40.22 52.93 -6.60
C ALA A 362 -41.02 52.95 -7.91
N PRO A 363 -42.10 52.16 -7.99
CA PRO A 363 -43.28 52.55 -8.75
C PRO A 363 -44.47 52.87 -7.86
N SER A 364 -45.30 53.71 -8.42
CA SER A 364 -46.46 54.44 -7.93
C SER A 364 -47.58 53.59 -7.31
N ARG A 365 -48.27 54.25 -6.37
CA ARG A 365 -49.53 53.86 -5.74
C ARG A 365 -50.63 53.54 -6.77
N THR A 366 -51.35 52.45 -6.56
CA THR A 366 -52.79 52.35 -6.83
C THR A 366 -53.44 51.39 -5.82
N THR A 367 -54.71 51.68 -5.56
CA THR A 367 -55.57 51.33 -4.43
C THR A 367 -56.28 49.98 -4.55
N GLY A 368 -56.63 49.36 -3.41
CA GLY A 368 -57.87 48.58 -3.25
C GLY A 368 -57.73 47.09 -2.90
N PRO A 369 -58.70 46.49 -2.16
CA PRO A 369 -58.37 45.71 -0.97
C PRO A 369 -58.77 44.22 -1.03
N GLY A 370 -58.11 43.38 -0.23
CA GLY A 370 -58.48 41.96 -0.06
C GLY A 370 -57.92 41.33 1.20
N ARG A 371 -58.76 41.24 2.23
CA ARG A 371 -58.52 40.59 3.53
C ARG A 371 -58.12 39.11 3.37
N ARG A 372 -57.25 38.60 4.27
CA ARG A 372 -57.51 37.39 5.09
C ARG A 372 -56.42 37.21 6.17
N ARG A 373 -56.88 37.18 7.42
CA ARG A 373 -56.14 36.73 8.61
C ARG A 373 -56.09 35.20 8.60
N CYS A 374 -55.00 34.60 9.08
CA CYS A 374 -55.04 33.27 9.68
C CYS A 374 -54.06 33.13 10.86
N HIS A 375 -54.49 32.32 11.82
CA HIS A 375 -54.15 32.34 13.23
C HIS A 375 -52.78 31.75 13.60
N ARG A 376 -52.18 32.34 14.65
CA ARG A 376 -51.29 31.68 15.60
C ARG A 376 -52.05 30.58 16.36
N HIS A 377 -51.47 29.40 16.50
CA HIS A 377 -51.62 28.61 17.73
C HIS A 377 -50.31 27.93 18.15
N ARG A 378 -49.77 28.41 19.27
CA ARG A 378 -48.83 27.71 20.13
C ARG A 378 -49.61 26.69 20.98
N ARG A 379 -49.13 25.45 21.06
CA ARG A 379 -49.22 24.61 22.27
C ARG A 379 -47.98 23.72 22.34
N ARG A 380 -47.16 23.90 23.37
CA ARG A 380 -46.26 22.89 23.93
C ARG A 380 -46.68 22.72 25.39
N CYS A 381 -47.19 21.53 25.71
CA CYS A 381 -47.37 21.05 27.08
C CYS A 381 -46.14 20.23 27.48
N ARG A 382 -45.64 20.49 28.69
CA ARG A 382 -44.77 19.63 29.50
C ARG A 382 -45.60 18.53 30.14
N ALA A 383 -44.95 17.39 30.41
CA ALA A 383 -45.13 16.40 31.49
C ALA A 383 -44.50 15.09 30.96
N VAL A 384 -43.68 14.33 31.68
CA VAL A 384 -43.36 14.18 33.11
C VAL A 384 -41.86 13.92 33.24
#